data_AF-A0A2E0NTJ3-F1
#
_entry.id   AF-A0A2E0NTJ3-F1
#
_cell.length_a   1.000
_cell.length_b   1.000
_cell.length_c   1.000
_cell.angle_alpha   90.00
_cell.angle_beta   90.00
_cell.angle_gamma   90.00
#
_symmetry.space_group_name_H-M   'P 1'
#
loop_
_entity.id
_entity.type
_entity.pdbx_description
1 polymer ?
#
loop_
_entity_poly.entity_id
_entity_poly.type
_entity_poly.pdbx_seq_one_letter_code
_entity_poly.pdbx_strand_id
1 'polypeptide(L)'
;MKKSDLKKAIKPLVKECIQEVLIEEGLLSNIVAEVATGLQGNVNVVTEKKQNTTQQLFKQDNRRQQDQVKRLSEQKKKMLDAIGNEAFNGVDLFEGTTPTPAQQQISAGSVDLGDPTDSGVDISSLLGGASKVWNAMK
;
A
#
# COMPACT_ATOMS: atom_id res chain seq x y z
N MET A 1 -33.84 45.50 -8.42
CA MET A 1 -33.71 44.89 -7.07
C MET A 1 -32.38 45.33 -6.44
N LYS A 2 -32.38 45.72 -5.16
CA LYS A 2 -31.15 46.11 -4.46
C LYS A 2 -30.34 44.86 -4.13
N LYS A 3 -29.00 44.93 -4.18
CA LYS A 3 -28.09 43.80 -3.87
C LYS A 3 -28.33 43.20 -2.48
N SER A 4 -28.91 43.97 -1.57
CA SER A 4 -29.32 43.53 -0.23
C SER A 4 -30.42 42.47 -0.25
N ASP A 5 -31.38 42.60 -1.16
CA ASP A 5 -32.58 41.76 -1.18
C ASP A 5 -32.26 40.42 -1.86
N LEU A 6 -31.40 40.45 -2.88
CA LEU A 6 -30.85 39.25 -3.50
C LEU A 6 -30.03 38.40 -2.51
N LYS A 7 -29.17 39.05 -1.71
CA LYS A 7 -28.40 38.35 -0.66
C LYS A 7 -29.29 37.74 0.41
N LYS A 8 -30.43 38.36 0.75
CA LYS A 8 -31.39 37.81 1.72
C LYS A 8 -32.08 36.54 1.19
N ALA A 9 -32.35 36.47 -0.11
CA ALA A 9 -32.96 35.29 -0.73
C ALA A 9 -31.97 34.15 -0.96
N ILE A 10 -30.71 34.43 -1.34
CA ILE A 10 -29.71 33.41 -1.68
C ILE A 10 -29.04 32.81 -0.43
N LYS A 11 -28.86 33.59 0.64
CA LYS A 11 -28.23 33.11 1.88
C LYS A 11 -28.84 31.84 2.48
N PRO A 12 -30.17 31.68 2.61
CA PRO A 12 -30.75 30.45 3.16
C PRO A 12 -30.49 29.24 2.25
N LEU A 13 -30.61 29.40 0.93
CA LEU A 13 -30.32 28.34 -0.05
C LEU A 13 -28.85 27.87 0.05
N VAL A 14 -27.91 28.81 0.11
CA VAL A 14 -26.48 28.47 0.27
C VAL A 14 -26.22 27.79 1.61
N LYS A 15 -26.93 28.17 2.68
CA LYS A 15 -26.78 27.56 4.00
C LYS A 15 -27.29 26.12 4.01
N GLU A 16 -28.41 25.84 3.36
CA GLU A 16 -28.96 24.48 3.23
C GLU A 16 -28.06 23.60 2.36
N CYS A 17 -27.62 24.07 1.18
CA CYS A 17 -26.71 23.32 0.33
C CYS A 17 -25.37 22.99 1.03
N ILE A 18 -24.81 23.93 1.80
CA ILE A 18 -23.59 23.66 2.57
C ILE A 18 -23.86 22.63 3.68
N GLN A 19 -25.00 22.70 4.36
CA GLN A 19 -25.33 21.77 5.43
C GLN A 19 -25.55 20.34 4.89
N GLU A 20 -26.19 20.21 3.74
CA GLU A 20 -26.40 18.94 3.02
C GLU A 20 -25.05 18.34 2.58
N VAL A 21 -24.22 19.10 1.88
CA VAL A 21 -22.89 18.66 1.41
C VAL A 21 -21.96 18.30 2.58
N LEU A 22 -22.00 19.02 3.70
CA LEU A 22 -21.12 18.73 4.84
C LEU A 22 -21.57 17.53 5.67
N ILE A 23 -22.88 17.28 5.80
CA ILE A 23 -23.44 16.25 6.69
C ILE A 23 -23.83 14.98 5.93
N GLU A 24 -24.48 15.10 4.77
CA GLU A 24 -24.98 13.96 3.99
C GLU A 24 -23.90 13.34 3.11
N GLU A 25 -23.11 14.16 2.40
CA GLU A 25 -21.97 13.65 1.62
C GLU A 25 -20.77 13.28 2.52
N GLY A 26 -20.86 13.55 3.83
CA GLY A 26 -19.91 13.07 4.83
C GLY A 26 -18.49 13.64 4.68
N LEU A 27 -18.31 14.72 3.93
CA LEU A 27 -17.00 15.35 3.68
C LEU A 27 -16.29 15.73 4.99
N LEU A 28 -17.03 16.30 5.96
CA LEU A 28 -16.46 16.62 7.27
C LEU A 28 -16.08 15.36 8.05
N SER A 29 -16.90 14.32 7.99
CA SER A 29 -16.64 13.05 8.67
C SER A 29 -15.38 12.37 8.12
N ASN A 30 -15.17 12.43 6.80
CA ASN A 30 -13.97 11.90 6.16
C ASN A 30 -12.72 12.68 6.55
N ILE A 31 -12.78 14.02 6.52
CA ILE A 31 -11.66 14.88 6.94
C ILE A 31 -11.34 14.68 8.42
N VAL A 32 -12.35 14.61 9.29
CA VAL A 32 -12.14 14.38 10.72
C VAL A 32 -11.60 12.97 10.97
N ALA A 33 -12.04 11.95 10.23
CA ALA A 33 -11.49 10.60 10.33
C ALA A 33 -10.02 10.54 9.87
N GLU A 34 -9.68 11.24 8.79
CA GLU A 34 -8.31 11.31 8.28
C GLU A 34 -7.39 12.11 9.22
N VAL A 35 -7.88 13.22 9.77
CA VAL A 35 -7.15 14.02 10.78
C VAL A 35 -7.03 13.27 12.10
N ALA A 36 -8.06 12.57 12.56
CA ALA A 36 -7.99 11.72 13.76
C ALA A 36 -6.99 10.58 13.56
N THR A 37 -7.03 9.91 12.41
CA THR A 37 -6.08 8.85 12.04
C THR A 37 -4.64 9.38 11.95
N GLY A 38 -4.46 10.57 11.37
CA GLY A 38 -3.17 11.25 11.25
C GLY A 38 -2.61 11.76 12.59
N LEU A 39 -3.47 12.28 13.48
CA LEU A 39 -3.10 12.66 14.85
C LEU A 39 -2.84 11.45 15.74
N GLN A 40 -3.51 10.33 15.49
CA GLN A 40 -3.31 9.06 16.19
C GLN A 40 -2.15 8.23 15.63
N GLY A 41 -1.36 8.78 14.70
CA GLY A 41 -0.23 8.13 14.02
C GLY A 41 0.93 7.62 14.89
N ASN A 42 0.76 7.49 16.21
CA ASN A 42 1.69 6.80 17.12
C ASN A 42 1.00 5.89 18.15
N VAL A 43 -0.28 5.54 17.99
CA VAL A 43 -0.90 4.53 18.88
C VAL A 43 -1.65 3.50 18.04
N ASN A 44 -1.01 2.34 17.88
CA ASN A 44 -1.69 1.08 17.60
C ASN A 44 -2.70 0.80 18.73
N VAL A 45 -3.91 1.37 18.67
CA VAL A 45 -5.03 0.92 19.50
C VAL A 45 -5.80 -0.12 18.71
N VAL A 46 -5.29 -1.35 18.79
CA VAL A 46 -6.13 -2.54 18.60
C VAL A 46 -7.22 -2.45 19.64
N THR A 47 -8.44 -2.13 19.22
CA THR A 47 -9.61 -2.16 20.11
C THR A 47 -10.00 -3.63 20.32
N GLU A 48 -9.42 -4.27 21.34
CA GLU A 48 -9.84 -5.59 21.81
C GLU A 48 -11.22 -5.51 22.47
N LYS A 49 -12.27 -5.94 21.76
CA LYS A 49 -13.53 -6.32 22.40
C LYS A 49 -13.31 -7.67 23.10
N LYS A 50 -13.18 -7.65 24.43
CA LYS A 50 -13.24 -8.87 25.27
C LYS A 50 -14.55 -9.62 25.01
N GLN A 51 -14.47 -10.79 24.39
CA GLN A 51 -15.51 -11.80 24.44
C GLN A 51 -14.99 -13.04 25.16
N ASN A 52 -15.29 -13.12 26.45
CA ASN A 52 -15.22 -14.36 27.21
C ASN A 52 -16.44 -15.21 26.86
N THR A 53 -16.33 -16.13 25.91
CA THR A 53 -17.10 -17.39 25.91
C THR A 53 -16.26 -18.48 25.25
N THR A 54 -15.93 -19.47 26.06
CA THR A 54 -14.79 -20.37 25.95
C THR A 54 -15.10 -21.57 25.03
N GLN A 55 -14.20 -21.78 24.07
CA GLN A 55 -13.80 -23.06 23.43
C GLN A 55 -14.65 -23.73 22.33
N GLN A 56 -15.90 -23.35 22.03
CA GLN A 56 -16.60 -23.92 20.85
C GLN A 56 -16.58 -23.04 19.58
N LEU A 57 -16.41 -21.71 19.70
CA LEU A 57 -16.38 -20.81 18.54
C LEU A 57 -15.04 -20.83 17.76
N PHE A 58 -13.93 -21.22 18.40
CA PHE A 58 -12.60 -21.16 17.79
C PHE A 58 -12.42 -22.09 16.58
N LYS A 59 -13.14 -23.22 16.49
CA LYS A 59 -13.08 -24.13 15.32
C LYS A 59 -13.90 -23.63 14.12
N GLN A 60 -14.92 -22.80 14.36
CA GLN A 60 -15.74 -22.25 13.28
C GLN A 60 -15.12 -20.96 12.71
N ASP A 61 -14.48 -20.16 13.57
CA ASP A 61 -13.75 -18.96 13.14
C ASP A 61 -12.55 -19.33 12.26
N ASN A 62 -11.75 -20.33 12.66
CA ASN A 62 -10.58 -20.76 11.88
C ASN A 62 -10.95 -21.26 10.47
N ARG A 63 -12.08 -21.95 10.31
CA ARG A 63 -12.57 -22.39 8.98
C ARG A 63 -13.00 -21.19 8.12
N ARG A 64 -13.73 -20.24 8.69
CA ARG A 64 -14.13 -19.01 7.97
C ARG A 64 -12.92 -18.16 7.60
N GLN A 65 -11.91 -18.08 8.45
CA GLN A 65 -10.66 -17.38 8.16
C GLN A 65 -9.88 -18.08 7.04
N GLN A 66 -9.75 -19.41 7.10
CA GLN A 66 -9.11 -20.18 6.02
C GLN A 66 -9.84 -20.05 4.68
N ASP A 67 -11.18 -20.09 4.69
CA ASP A 67 -11.98 -19.91 3.47
C ASP A 67 -11.84 -18.48 2.91
N GLN A 68 -11.76 -17.46 3.78
CA GLN A 68 -11.49 -16.09 3.34
C GLN A 68 -10.08 -15.94 2.75
N VAL A 69 -9.05 -16.51 3.38
CA VAL A 69 -7.68 -16.48 2.87
C VAL A 69 -7.58 -17.20 1.52
N LYS A 70 -8.26 -18.35 1.36
CA LYS A 70 -8.33 -19.06 0.07
C LYS A 70 -9.02 -18.23 -1.01
N ARG A 71 -10.17 -17.61 -0.70
CA ARG A 71 -10.88 -16.74 -1.65
C ARG A 71 -10.02 -15.54 -2.08
N LEU A 72 -9.34 -14.91 -1.12
CA LEU A 72 -8.45 -13.78 -1.38
C LEU A 72 -7.23 -14.21 -2.23
N SER A 73 -6.64 -15.38 -1.98
CA SER A 73 -5.52 -15.87 -2.78
C SER A 73 -5.96 -16.26 -4.20
N GLU A 74 -7.14 -16.85 -4.37
CA GLU A 74 -7.75 -17.14 -5.67
C GLU A 74 -8.07 -15.86 -6.45
N GLN A 75 -8.63 -14.84 -5.79
CA GLN A 75 -8.89 -13.52 -6.38
C GLN A 75 -7.60 -12.85 -6.81
N LYS A 76 -6.58 -12.84 -5.95
CA LYS A 76 -5.25 -12.32 -6.28
C LYS A 76 -4.66 -13.04 -7.50
N LYS A 77 -4.76 -14.37 -7.54
CA LYS A 77 -4.26 -15.16 -8.68
C LYS A 77 -5.00 -14.82 -9.97
N LYS A 78 -6.33 -14.73 -9.95
CA LYS A 78 -7.13 -14.34 -11.14
C LYS A 78 -6.81 -12.93 -11.63
N MET A 79 -6.62 -11.98 -10.71
CA MET A 79 -6.23 -10.61 -11.07
C MET A 79 -4.85 -10.57 -11.72
N LEU A 80 -3.87 -11.28 -11.15
CA LEU A 80 -2.53 -11.40 -11.72
C LEU A 80 -2.53 -12.06 -13.10
N ASP A 81 -3.33 -13.12 -13.27
CA ASP A 81 -3.46 -13.86 -14.53
C ASP A 81 -4.11 -13.01 -15.64
N ALA A 82 -5.13 -12.21 -15.30
CA ALA A 82 -5.75 -11.26 -16.23
C ALA A 82 -4.79 -10.13 -16.64
N ILE A 83 -3.96 -9.65 -15.70
CA ILE A 83 -2.93 -8.64 -16.00
C ILE A 83 -1.81 -9.25 -16.88
N GLY A 84 -1.43 -10.51 -16.67
CA GLY A 84 -0.35 -11.14 -17.42
C GLY A 84 -0.75 -11.54 -18.85
N ASN A 85 -1.93 -12.15 -19.04
CA ASN A 85 -2.34 -12.70 -20.34
C ASN A 85 -2.99 -11.70 -21.29
N GLU A 86 -3.74 -10.70 -20.79
CA GLU A 86 -4.45 -9.74 -21.65
C GLU A 86 -3.74 -8.38 -21.80
N ALA A 87 -2.69 -8.13 -21.02
CA ALA A 87 -1.94 -6.88 -21.19
C ALA A 87 -1.20 -6.87 -22.53
N PHE A 88 -1.10 -5.69 -23.13
CA PHE A 88 -0.31 -5.43 -24.35
C PHE A 88 -0.65 -6.31 -25.56
N ASN A 89 -1.95 -6.54 -25.83
CA ASN A 89 -2.40 -7.26 -27.03
C ASN A 89 -1.93 -8.73 -27.09
N GLY A 90 -1.83 -9.38 -25.93
CA GLY A 90 -1.41 -10.78 -25.80
C GLY A 90 0.11 -10.98 -25.80
N VAL A 91 0.87 -9.92 -25.49
CA VAL A 91 2.33 -9.99 -25.34
C VAL A 91 2.67 -10.10 -23.85
N ASP A 92 3.27 -11.23 -23.46
CA ASP A 92 3.77 -11.44 -22.10
C ASP A 92 5.02 -10.59 -21.85
N LEU A 93 4.84 -9.44 -21.19
CA LEU A 93 5.94 -8.55 -20.82
C LEU A 93 6.92 -9.16 -19.80
N PHE A 94 6.55 -10.26 -19.15
CA PHE A 94 7.35 -10.93 -18.14
C PHE A 94 7.96 -12.23 -18.66
N GLU A 95 7.87 -12.51 -19.97
CA GLU A 95 8.56 -13.64 -20.60
C GLU A 95 10.07 -13.56 -20.34
N GLY A 96 10.65 -14.65 -19.83
CA GLY A 96 12.07 -14.70 -19.47
C GLY A 96 12.41 -14.00 -18.15
N THR A 97 11.44 -13.48 -17.40
CA THR A 97 11.66 -12.98 -16.04
C THR A 97 11.46 -14.08 -15.00
N THR A 98 12.27 -14.06 -13.95
CA THR A 98 12.09 -14.91 -12.78
C THR A 98 11.47 -14.08 -11.66
N PRO A 99 10.44 -14.59 -10.95
CA PRO A 99 9.89 -13.90 -9.79
C PRO A 99 11.00 -13.55 -8.79
N THR A 100 11.00 -12.32 -8.30
CA THR A 100 11.95 -11.89 -7.27
C THR A 100 11.84 -12.84 -6.06
N PRO A 101 12.96 -13.35 -5.53
CA PRO A 101 12.93 -14.19 -4.34
C PRO A 101 12.24 -13.46 -3.17
N ALA A 102 11.54 -14.22 -2.34
CA ALA A 102 10.85 -13.66 -1.19
C ALA A 102 11.85 -12.90 -0.31
N GLN A 103 11.56 -11.63 -0.06
CA GLN A 103 12.42 -10.74 0.71
C GLN A 103 12.62 -11.35 2.09
N GLN A 104 13.84 -11.83 2.35
CA GLN A 104 14.21 -12.30 3.68
C GLN A 104 14.10 -11.10 4.62
N GLN A 105 13.56 -11.32 5.81
CA GLN A 105 13.33 -10.25 6.77
C GLN A 105 14.70 -9.80 7.31
N ILE A 106 15.33 -8.85 6.61
CA ILE A 106 16.62 -8.26 6.96
C ILE A 106 16.40 -7.48 8.25
N SER A 107 16.95 -7.97 9.36
CA SER A 107 16.94 -7.25 10.64
C SER A 107 17.62 -5.89 10.45
N ALA A 108 17.03 -4.83 11.00
CA ALA A 108 17.60 -3.48 10.90
C ALA A 108 19.06 -3.50 11.38
N GLY A 109 20.00 -3.17 10.48
CA GLY A 109 21.43 -3.17 10.72
C GLY A 109 22.23 -4.34 10.12
N SER A 110 21.60 -5.35 9.50
CA SER A 110 22.34 -6.36 8.74
C SER A 110 22.72 -5.84 7.35
N VAL A 111 23.98 -6.05 6.97
CA VAL A 111 24.52 -5.72 5.65
C VAL A 111 23.88 -6.62 4.59
N ASP A 112 23.32 -6.01 3.54
CA ASP A 112 22.87 -6.72 2.36
C ASP A 112 24.08 -7.22 1.58
N LEU A 113 24.31 -8.53 1.62
CA LEU A 113 25.42 -9.22 0.97
C LEU A 113 25.08 -9.67 -0.47
N GLY A 114 23.90 -9.31 -0.97
CA GLY A 114 23.42 -9.75 -2.27
C GLY A 114 22.96 -11.21 -2.29
N ASP A 115 22.77 -11.74 -3.49
CA ASP A 115 22.38 -13.14 -3.69
C ASP A 115 23.58 -14.07 -3.39
N PRO A 116 23.46 -15.06 -2.48
CA PRO A 116 24.54 -16.01 -2.19
C PRO A 116 25.01 -16.84 -3.39
N THR A 117 24.20 -16.92 -4.45
CA THR A 117 24.52 -17.63 -5.70
C THR A 117 25.14 -16.72 -6.75
N ASP A 118 25.15 -15.40 -6.54
CA ASP A 118 25.85 -14.47 -7.39
C ASP A 118 27.35 -14.53 -7.10
N SER A 119 28.14 -14.87 -8.12
CA SER A 119 29.61 -14.88 -8.03
C SER A 119 30.21 -13.47 -7.93
N GLY A 120 29.37 -12.44 -8.08
CA GLY A 120 29.74 -11.04 -7.98
C GLY A 120 30.47 -10.52 -9.21
N VAL A 121 30.93 -9.28 -9.13
CA VAL A 121 31.68 -8.61 -10.20
C VAL A 121 33.18 -8.68 -9.88
N ASP A 122 33.98 -9.18 -10.84
CA ASP A 122 35.43 -9.18 -10.71
C ASP A 122 36.00 -7.76 -10.87
N ILE A 123 36.44 -7.18 -9.76
CA ILE A 123 37.06 -5.85 -9.70
C ILE A 123 38.59 -5.89 -9.79
N SER A 124 39.21 -7.05 -10.09
CA SER A 124 40.67 -7.21 -10.18
C SER A 124 41.30 -6.23 -11.19
N SER A 125 40.61 -5.97 -12.29
CA SER A 125 41.03 -5.01 -13.33
C SER A 125 41.07 -3.55 -12.84
N LEU A 126 40.22 -3.19 -11.87
CA LEU A 126 40.15 -1.84 -11.31
C LEU A 126 41.28 -1.56 -10.34
N LEU A 127 41.67 -2.53 -9.50
CA LEU A 127 42.69 -2.33 -8.46
C LEU A 127 44.10 -2.10 -9.02
N GLY A 128 44.44 -2.72 -10.16
CA GLY A 128 45.73 -2.53 -10.83
C GLY A 128 45.74 -1.40 -11.88
N GLY A 129 44.58 -1.08 -12.46
CA GLY A 129 44.44 -0.08 -13.52
C GLY A 129 44.09 1.33 -13.01
N ALA A 130 43.41 1.45 -11.87
CA ALA A 130 42.93 2.74 -11.38
C ALA A 130 44.07 3.73 -11.14
N SER A 131 45.19 3.31 -10.55
CA SER A 131 46.36 4.19 -10.35
C SER A 131 46.96 4.72 -11.66
N LYS A 132 46.88 3.95 -12.77
CA LYS A 132 47.29 4.40 -14.10
C LYS A 132 46.26 5.35 -14.72
N VAL A 133 44.97 5.10 -14.53
CA VAL A 133 43.90 6.01 -14.98
C VAL A 133 44.00 7.35 -14.26
N TRP A 134 44.22 7.35 -12.94
CA TRP A 134 44.43 8.58 -12.15
C TRP A 134 45.69 9.35 -12.57
N ASN A 135 46.77 8.65 -12.92
CA ASN A 135 47.99 9.28 -13.46
C ASN A 135 47.82 9.81 -14.90
N ALA A 136 46.99 9.17 -15.73
CA ALA A 136 46.69 9.64 -17.09
C ALA A 136 45.70 10.82 -17.13
N MET A 137 45.03 11.10 -16.01
CA MET A 137 44.04 12.17 -15.87
C MET A 137 44.64 13.45 -15.26
N LYS A 138 45.93 13.43 -14.90
CA LYS A 138 46.71 14.60 -14.47
C LYS A 138 47.43 15.21 -15.67
#